data_AF-A0A964YHR0-F1
#
_entry.id   AF-A0A964YHR0-F1
#
_cell.length_a   1.000
_cell.length_b   1.000
_cell.length_c   1.000
_cell.angle_alpha   90.00
_cell.angle_beta   90.00
_cell.angle_gamma   90.00
#
_symmetry.space_group_name_H-M   'P 1'
#
loop_
_entity.id
_entity.type
_entity.pdbx_description
1 polymer ?
#
loop_
_entity_poly.entity_id
_entity_poly.type
_entity_poly.pdbx_seq_one_letter_code
_entity_poly.pdbx_strand_id
1 'polypeptide(L)'
;MKLWGTTILFLLGTCLTTTLFGQIKIGENNKSINTDAMLEIESVNKGLLLPRVALISTTSSLPLKIMTNGMIVYNTSSINDLTPGLYYSDGTKWIKANNGNSSLFFSAQNHIEIVSTDGQTIFKTPALITDQTKIFLYRNGILIAHSIINNNSIVAEIPCKQGDQIRIIQLL
;
A
#
# COMPACT_ATOMS: atom_id res chain seq x y z
N MET A 1 76.19 -22.70 19.71
CA MET A 1 74.77 -22.88 20.13
C MET A 1 74.08 -21.51 20.11
N LYS A 2 73.42 -21.14 19.02
CA LYS A 2 72.62 -19.90 18.90
C LYS A 2 71.36 -20.23 18.11
N LEU A 3 70.33 -20.69 18.83
CA LEU A 3 69.03 -21.14 18.30
C LEU A 3 67.87 -20.21 18.73
N TRP A 4 68.16 -19.05 19.32
CA TRP A 4 67.14 -18.20 19.94
C TRP A 4 66.56 -17.13 18.99
N GLY A 5 67.24 -16.81 17.88
CA GLY A 5 66.78 -15.79 16.93
C GLY A 5 65.71 -16.28 15.95
N THR A 6 65.76 -17.55 15.55
CA THR A 6 64.83 -18.12 14.55
C THR A 6 63.44 -18.42 15.12
N THR A 7 63.34 -18.75 16.42
CA THR A 7 62.06 -19.01 17.09
C THR A 7 61.24 -17.74 17.30
N ILE A 8 61.90 -16.60 17.57
CA ILE A 8 61.25 -15.28 17.67
C ILE A 8 60.73 -14.81 16.31
N LEU A 9 61.48 -15.07 15.23
CA LEU A 9 61.05 -14.74 13.87
C LEU A 9 59.82 -15.57 13.43
N PHE A 10 59.70 -16.81 13.89
CA PHE A 10 58.56 -17.68 13.61
C PHE A 10 57.31 -17.30 14.42
N LEU A 11 57.47 -16.79 15.66
CA LEU A 11 56.36 -16.26 16.47
C LEU A 11 55.88 -14.87 16.02
N LEU A 12 56.75 -14.05 15.42
CA LEU A 12 56.37 -12.72 14.91
C LEU A 12 55.63 -12.80 13.56
N GLY A 13 55.79 -13.90 12.82
CA GLY A 13 55.15 -14.12 11.51
C GLY A 13 53.72 -14.66 11.56
N THR A 14 53.25 -15.16 12.71
CA THR A 14 51.91 -15.78 12.84
C THR A 14 50.83 -14.81 13.32
N CYS A 15 51.17 -13.55 13.59
CA CYS A 15 50.24 -12.54 14.12
C CYS A 15 49.70 -11.58 13.05
N LEU A 16 49.26 -12.10 11.91
CA LEU A 16 48.46 -11.35 10.93
C LEU A 16 47.33 -12.24 10.40
N THR A 17 46.37 -12.56 11.27
CA THR A 17 45.11 -13.16 10.84
C THR A 17 44.13 -12.03 10.51
N THR A 18 44.07 -11.61 9.25
CA THR A 18 43.00 -10.73 8.78
C THR A 18 41.68 -11.48 8.81
N THR A 19 40.68 -10.96 9.52
CA THR A 19 39.31 -11.46 9.42
C THR A 19 38.75 -11.09 8.05
N LEU A 20 38.69 -12.05 7.13
CA LEU A 20 37.97 -11.88 5.87
C LEU A 20 36.48 -11.96 6.15
N PHE A 21 35.75 -10.86 5.96
CA PHE A 21 34.29 -10.87 5.93
C PHE A 21 33.85 -11.24 4.51
N GLY A 22 33.35 -12.46 4.32
CA GLY A 22 32.70 -12.85 3.06
C GLY A 22 31.23 -12.42 3.09
N GLN A 23 30.87 -11.39 2.34
CA GLN A 23 29.47 -11.06 2.10
C GLN A 23 28.81 -12.20 1.32
N ILE A 24 27.66 -12.69 1.79
CA ILE A 24 26.94 -13.80 1.15
C ILE A 24 25.96 -13.21 0.13
N LYS A 25 26.45 -13.00 -1.09
CA LYS A 25 25.60 -12.83 -2.26
C LYS A 25 25.43 -14.18 -2.96
N ILE A 26 24.18 -14.53 -3.25
CA ILE A 26 23.82 -15.66 -4.11
C ILE A 26 23.28 -15.07 -5.41
N GLY A 27 24.12 -14.99 -6.45
CA GLY A 27 23.71 -14.42 -7.72
C GLY A 27 24.79 -14.42 -8.79
N GLU A 28 24.46 -13.83 -9.94
CA GLU A 28 25.29 -13.88 -11.14
C GLU A 28 26.25 -12.67 -11.25
N ASN A 29 25.90 -11.52 -10.64
CA ASN A 29 26.74 -10.33 -10.63
C ASN A 29 27.63 -10.24 -9.38
N ASN A 30 28.93 -10.43 -9.56
CA ASN A 30 29.93 -10.37 -8.49
C ASN A 30 30.54 -8.97 -8.26
N LYS A 31 30.12 -7.93 -9.00
CA LYS A 31 30.73 -6.58 -8.93
C LYS A 31 29.95 -5.58 -8.08
N SER A 32 28.68 -5.86 -7.81
CA SER A 32 27.80 -4.99 -7.02
C SER A 32 27.18 -5.83 -5.91
N ILE A 33 27.53 -5.51 -4.67
CA ILE A 33 26.96 -6.14 -3.46
C ILE A 33 26.43 -5.02 -2.57
N ASN A 34 25.21 -5.17 -2.07
CA ASN A 34 24.64 -4.24 -1.12
C ASN A 34 25.31 -4.41 0.25
N THR A 35 25.98 -3.35 0.73
CA THR A 35 26.72 -3.36 2.00
C THR A 35 25.83 -3.49 3.24
N ASP A 36 24.54 -3.17 3.12
CA ASP A 36 23.56 -3.26 4.20
C ASP A 36 22.86 -4.63 4.24
N ALA A 37 23.08 -5.49 3.25
CA ALA A 37 22.46 -6.81 3.16
C ALA A 37 23.35 -7.89 3.79
N MET A 38 22.82 -8.57 4.81
CA MET A 38 23.45 -9.80 5.33
C MET A 38 23.30 -10.98 4.34
N LEU A 39 22.21 -10.99 3.56
CA LEU A 39 21.94 -11.96 2.50
C LEU A 39 21.34 -11.23 1.30
N GLU A 40 22.01 -11.32 0.15
CA GLU A 40 21.52 -10.83 -1.13
C GLU A 40 21.27 -12.00 -2.08
N ILE A 41 20.08 -12.09 -2.67
CA ILE A 41 19.74 -13.10 -3.68
C ILE A 41 19.40 -12.37 -4.98
N GLU A 42 20.16 -12.62 -6.03
CA GLU A 42 20.00 -12.00 -7.34
C GLU A 42 19.87 -13.09 -8.41
N SER A 43 18.83 -13.00 -9.25
CA SER A 43 18.67 -13.83 -10.43
C SER A 43 17.77 -13.14 -11.44
N VAL A 44 18.07 -13.33 -12.73
CA VAL A 44 17.24 -12.81 -13.83
C VAL A 44 16.00 -13.67 -14.12
N ASN A 45 15.98 -14.91 -13.63
CA ASN A 45 14.94 -15.89 -13.98
C ASN A 45 14.56 -16.88 -12.86
N LYS A 46 15.11 -16.74 -11.65
CA LYS A 46 14.74 -17.55 -10.48
C LYS A 46 14.19 -16.65 -9.37
N GLY A 47 13.28 -17.21 -8.57
CA GLY A 47 12.75 -16.56 -7.37
C GLY A 47 13.16 -17.26 -6.08
N LEU A 48 12.84 -16.65 -4.95
CA LEU A 48 12.98 -17.25 -3.63
C LEU A 48 11.68 -17.99 -3.27
N LEU A 49 11.75 -19.29 -3.09
CA LEU A 49 10.64 -20.07 -2.53
C LEU A 49 10.72 -20.04 -1.00
N LEU A 50 9.81 -19.29 -0.38
CA LEU A 50 9.71 -19.19 1.07
C LEU A 50 9.16 -20.49 1.70
N PRO A 51 9.43 -20.73 3.01
CA PRO A 51 8.80 -21.81 3.74
C PRO A 51 7.27 -21.74 3.64
N ARG A 52 6.66 -22.86 3.24
CA ARG A 52 5.21 -23.03 3.17
C ARG A 52 4.71 -23.49 4.53
N VAL A 53 3.94 -22.64 5.19
CA VAL A 53 3.48 -22.86 6.56
C VAL A 53 1.95 -22.84 6.58
N ALA A 54 1.33 -23.87 7.14
CA ALA A 54 -0.12 -23.89 7.35
C ALA A 54 -0.46 -23.15 8.66
N LEU A 55 -0.59 -21.82 8.59
CA LEU A 55 -0.95 -21.02 9.76
C LEU A 55 -2.38 -21.37 10.23
N ILE A 56 -2.65 -21.20 11.53
CA ILE A 56 -3.97 -21.55 12.12
C ILE A 56 -4.84 -20.32 12.46
N SER A 57 -4.22 -19.19 12.79
CA SER A 57 -4.85 -17.87 12.92
C SER A 57 -3.78 -16.78 12.81
N THR A 58 -4.18 -15.53 12.58
CA THR A 58 -3.22 -14.41 12.58
C THR A 58 -2.62 -14.10 13.95
N THR A 59 -3.26 -14.53 15.03
CA THR A 59 -2.81 -14.27 16.42
C THR A 59 -2.07 -15.44 17.06
N SER A 60 -1.88 -16.54 16.34
CA SER A 60 -1.21 -17.74 16.84
C SER A 60 0.19 -17.89 16.27
N SER A 61 1.14 -18.29 17.12
CA SER A 61 2.48 -18.68 16.65
C SER A 61 2.49 -20.03 15.95
N LEU A 62 1.52 -20.90 16.21
CA LEU A 62 1.48 -22.24 15.63
C LEU A 62 1.30 -22.20 14.11
N PRO A 63 1.99 -23.10 13.38
CA PRO A 63 2.77 -24.26 13.87
C PRO A 63 4.22 -23.92 14.26
N LEU A 64 4.62 -22.65 14.19
CA LEU A 64 5.94 -22.23 14.66
C LEU A 64 5.94 -22.10 16.19
N LYS A 65 7.13 -22.14 16.79
CA LYS A 65 7.27 -22.01 18.26
C LYS A 65 6.96 -20.59 18.73
N ILE A 66 7.45 -19.58 18.00
CA ILE A 66 7.33 -18.17 18.35
C ILE A 66 7.16 -17.31 17.11
N MET A 67 6.35 -16.25 17.23
CA MET A 67 6.26 -15.18 16.24
C MET A 67 7.45 -14.23 16.43
N THR A 68 8.38 -14.24 15.49
CA THR A 68 9.55 -13.34 15.52
C THR A 68 9.29 -12.17 14.60
N ASN A 69 9.46 -10.94 15.10
CA ASN A 69 9.28 -9.74 14.29
C ASN A 69 10.19 -9.77 13.05
N GLY A 70 9.60 -9.48 11.88
CA GLY A 70 10.28 -9.52 10.58
C GLY A 70 10.36 -10.91 9.94
N MET A 71 9.86 -11.97 10.59
CA MET A 71 9.80 -13.30 9.99
C MET A 71 8.79 -13.34 8.84
N ILE A 72 9.15 -13.96 7.71
CA ILE A 72 8.30 -14.03 6.51
C ILE A 72 8.06 -15.51 6.13
N VAL A 73 6.81 -15.85 5.83
CA VAL A 73 6.39 -17.20 5.40
C VAL A 73 5.34 -17.11 4.29
N TYR A 74 5.19 -18.17 3.52
CA TYR A 74 4.03 -18.34 2.63
C TYR A 74 2.97 -19.18 3.34
N ASN A 75 1.84 -18.57 3.69
CA ASN A 75 0.71 -19.28 4.28
C ASN A 75 0.01 -20.14 3.22
N THR A 76 -0.31 -21.39 3.56
CA THR A 76 -1.09 -22.30 2.72
C THR A 76 -2.52 -22.54 3.19
N SER A 77 -2.85 -22.12 4.42
CA SER A 77 -4.18 -22.34 5.01
C SER A 77 -5.22 -21.34 4.50
N SER A 78 -6.47 -21.78 4.42
CA SER A 78 -7.64 -20.95 4.15
C SER A 78 -8.67 -21.12 5.27
N ILE A 79 -8.33 -20.65 6.47
CA ILE A 79 -9.09 -20.85 7.71
C ILE A 79 -9.19 -19.51 8.44
N ASN A 80 -10.35 -19.19 9.01
CA ASN A 80 -10.61 -17.93 9.71
C ASN A 80 -10.35 -16.71 8.81
N ASP A 81 -9.48 -15.81 9.28
CA ASP A 81 -9.01 -14.61 8.58
C ASP A 81 -7.79 -14.87 7.68
N LEU A 82 -7.28 -16.11 7.68
CA LEU A 82 -6.17 -16.50 6.83
C LEU A 82 -6.66 -16.92 5.45
N THR A 83 -5.95 -16.42 4.46
CA THR A 83 -6.01 -16.88 3.07
C THR A 83 -4.59 -17.18 2.59
N PRO A 84 -4.40 -18.09 1.61
CA PRO A 84 -3.08 -18.36 1.07
C PRO A 84 -2.38 -17.09 0.56
N GLY A 85 -1.08 -16.99 0.82
CA GLY A 85 -0.30 -15.82 0.41
C GLY A 85 0.89 -15.53 1.33
N LEU A 86 1.54 -14.40 1.09
CA LEU A 86 2.71 -13.96 1.84
C LEU A 86 2.28 -13.32 3.18
N TYR A 87 2.87 -13.76 4.29
CA TYR A 87 2.67 -13.16 5.62
C TYR A 87 4.02 -12.83 6.23
N TYR A 88 4.06 -11.72 6.95
CA TYR A 88 5.16 -11.42 7.87
C TYR A 88 4.64 -11.31 9.30
N SER A 89 5.49 -11.60 10.28
CA SER A 89 5.15 -11.43 11.69
C SER A 89 5.65 -10.08 12.20
N ASP A 90 4.82 -9.37 12.96
CA ASP A 90 5.24 -8.17 13.70
C ASP A 90 5.76 -8.48 15.12
N GLY A 91 5.91 -9.77 15.44
CA GLY A 91 6.26 -10.28 16.78
C GLY A 91 5.05 -10.62 17.65
N THR A 92 3.85 -10.18 17.28
CA THR A 92 2.60 -10.43 18.03
C THR A 92 1.50 -11.07 17.20
N LYS A 93 1.50 -10.83 15.89
CA LYS A 93 0.54 -11.38 14.92
C LYS A 93 1.19 -11.55 13.55
N TRP A 94 0.51 -12.32 12.70
CA TRP A 94 0.77 -12.43 11.28
C TRP A 94 -0.02 -11.37 10.52
N ILE A 95 0.70 -10.61 9.69
CA ILE A 95 0.14 -9.60 8.81
C ILE A 95 0.30 -10.11 7.39
N LYS A 96 -0.83 -10.21 6.67
CA LYS A 96 -0.80 -10.53 5.25
C LYS A 96 -0.13 -9.38 4.50
N ALA A 97 0.90 -9.68 3.71
CA ALA A 97 1.46 -8.71 2.78
C ALA A 97 0.46 -8.51 1.64
N ASN A 98 -0.40 -7.49 1.78
CA ASN A 98 -1.36 -7.13 0.75
C ASN A 98 -0.64 -6.39 -0.38
N ASN A 99 -1.01 -6.67 -1.62
CA ASN A 99 -0.73 -5.74 -2.71
C ASN A 99 -1.45 -4.44 -2.37
N GLY A 100 -0.70 -3.36 -2.20
CA GLY A 100 -1.20 -2.03 -1.90
C GLY A 100 -2.01 -1.46 -3.06
N ASN A 101 -3.17 -2.05 -3.35
CA ASN A 101 -4.27 -1.34 -3.97
C ASN A 101 -4.94 -0.54 -2.85
N SER A 102 -4.19 0.38 -2.24
CA SER A 102 -4.79 1.54 -1.62
C SER A 102 -5.42 2.31 -2.77
N SER A 103 -6.67 2.01 -3.10
CA SER A 103 -7.45 2.89 -3.97
C SER A 103 -7.50 4.24 -3.25
N LEU A 104 -6.58 5.14 -3.61
CA LEU A 104 -6.76 6.55 -3.35
C LEU A 104 -8.06 6.90 -4.07
N PHE A 105 -9.15 7.02 -3.32
CA PHE A 105 -10.46 7.39 -3.87
C PHE A 105 -10.39 8.85 -4.31
N PHE A 106 -9.71 9.12 -5.42
CA PHE A 106 -9.92 10.36 -6.16
C PHE A 106 -11.22 10.17 -6.93
N SER A 107 -12.35 10.55 -6.34
CA SER A 107 -13.54 10.76 -7.16
C SER A 107 -13.27 11.99 -8.01
N ALA A 108 -13.20 11.81 -9.33
CA ALA A 108 -13.20 12.95 -10.24
C ALA A 108 -14.54 13.70 -10.05
N GLN A 109 -14.48 15.02 -9.93
CA GLN A 109 -15.66 15.85 -9.72
C GLN A 109 -15.80 16.84 -10.87
N ASN A 110 -17.01 16.90 -11.44
CA ASN A 110 -17.41 18.00 -12.31
C ASN A 110 -18.28 18.99 -11.53
N HIS A 111 -18.20 20.28 -11.88
CA HIS A 111 -19.08 21.28 -11.30
C HIS A 111 -19.52 22.32 -12.33
N ILE A 112 -20.66 22.95 -12.06
CA ILE A 112 -21.21 24.09 -12.80
C ILE A 112 -21.61 25.18 -11.80
N GLU A 113 -21.38 26.44 -12.17
CA GLU A 113 -21.87 27.62 -11.45
C GLU A 113 -22.82 28.43 -12.35
N ILE A 114 -23.98 28.79 -11.82
CA ILE A 114 -25.05 29.52 -12.53
C ILE A 114 -25.52 30.66 -11.63
N VAL A 115 -25.76 31.84 -12.22
CA VAL A 115 -26.54 32.90 -11.57
C VAL A 115 -28.00 32.70 -11.97
N SER A 116 -28.85 32.44 -10.99
CA SER A 116 -30.26 32.10 -11.20
C SER A 116 -31.11 33.31 -11.59
N THR A 117 -32.12 33.06 -12.42
CA THR A 117 -33.23 34.02 -12.65
C THR A 117 -34.33 33.85 -11.60
N ASP A 118 -35.22 34.85 -11.51
CA ASP A 118 -36.35 34.78 -10.59
C ASP A 118 -37.29 33.62 -10.93
N GLY A 119 -37.69 32.85 -9.92
CA GLY A 119 -38.59 31.70 -10.06
C GLY A 119 -37.94 30.44 -10.67
N GLN A 120 -36.64 30.45 -11.00
CA GLN A 120 -35.99 29.28 -11.59
C GLN A 120 -35.89 28.13 -10.58
N THR A 121 -36.30 26.93 -11.01
CA THR A 121 -36.23 25.70 -10.20
C THR A 121 -35.45 24.59 -10.88
N ILE A 122 -35.24 24.64 -12.20
CA ILE A 122 -34.62 23.56 -12.97
C ILE A 122 -33.20 23.92 -13.39
N PHE A 123 -32.27 22.97 -13.20
CA PHE A 123 -30.86 23.12 -13.54
C PHE A 123 -30.33 21.88 -14.27
N LYS A 124 -29.47 22.10 -15.27
CA LYS A 124 -28.75 21.03 -15.99
C LYS A 124 -27.58 20.53 -15.14
N THR A 125 -27.34 19.22 -15.11
CA THR A 125 -26.15 18.66 -14.46
C THR A 125 -24.92 18.72 -15.36
N PRO A 126 -23.69 18.68 -14.80
CA PRO A 126 -22.46 18.72 -15.59
C PRO A 126 -22.28 17.54 -16.55
N ALA A 127 -22.77 16.36 -16.18
CA ALA A 127 -22.75 15.15 -17.00
C ALA A 127 -24.05 14.37 -16.83
N LEU A 128 -24.19 13.28 -17.60
CA LEU A 128 -25.29 12.33 -17.43
C LEU A 128 -25.28 11.78 -15.99
N ILE A 129 -26.45 11.76 -15.37
CA ILE A 129 -26.64 11.27 -14.01
C ILE A 129 -26.70 9.75 -14.07
N THR A 130 -25.61 9.11 -13.65
CA THR A 130 -25.51 7.64 -13.50
C THR A 130 -25.81 7.18 -12.08
N ASP A 131 -25.54 8.03 -11.09
CA ASP A 131 -25.81 7.81 -9.67
C ASP A 131 -26.39 9.08 -9.06
N GLN A 132 -27.57 8.95 -8.45
CA GLN A 132 -28.32 10.06 -7.88
C GLN A 132 -27.67 10.60 -6.60
N THR A 133 -26.97 9.74 -5.86
CA THR A 133 -26.33 10.09 -4.58
C THR A 133 -25.08 10.96 -4.75
N LYS A 134 -24.59 11.06 -5.99
CA LYS A 134 -23.39 11.80 -6.36
C LYS A 134 -23.65 13.25 -6.78
N ILE A 135 -24.90 13.71 -6.72
CA ILE A 135 -25.29 15.07 -7.10
C ILE A 135 -25.55 15.91 -5.85
N PHE A 136 -24.87 17.04 -5.75
CA PHE A 136 -25.04 18.02 -4.69
C PHE A 136 -25.40 19.38 -5.31
N LEU A 137 -26.44 20.02 -4.79
CA LEU A 137 -26.93 21.32 -5.23
C LEU A 137 -26.73 22.35 -4.12
N TYR A 138 -25.97 23.40 -4.40
CA TYR A 138 -25.73 24.49 -3.46
C TYR A 138 -26.38 25.78 -3.96
N ARG A 139 -27.01 26.52 -3.05
CA ARG A 139 -27.52 27.88 -3.27
C ARG A 139 -26.83 28.84 -2.32
N ASN A 140 -26.12 29.83 -2.85
CA ASN A 140 -25.30 30.79 -2.10
C ASN A 140 -24.36 30.10 -1.09
N GLY A 141 -23.82 28.94 -1.46
CA GLY A 141 -22.92 28.14 -0.63
C GLY A 141 -23.59 27.16 0.35
N ILE A 142 -24.92 27.17 0.47
CA ILE A 142 -25.66 26.25 1.35
C ILE A 142 -26.16 25.06 0.53
N LEU A 143 -25.92 23.83 1.01
CA LEU A 143 -26.47 22.62 0.40
C LEU A 143 -28.00 22.62 0.54
N ILE A 144 -28.70 22.47 -0.58
CA ILE A 144 -30.15 22.39 -0.63
C ILE A 144 -30.59 21.04 -1.22
N ALA A 145 -31.79 20.61 -0.85
CA ALA A 145 -32.40 19.42 -1.41
C ALA A 145 -32.78 19.64 -2.89
N HIS A 146 -32.72 18.55 -3.64
CA HIS A 146 -33.07 18.51 -5.06
C HIS A 146 -33.74 17.18 -5.40
N SER A 147 -34.42 17.15 -6.53
CA SER A 147 -34.95 15.93 -7.13
C SER A 147 -34.49 15.82 -8.58
N ILE A 148 -34.30 14.60 -9.07
CA ILE A 148 -33.89 14.36 -10.46
C ILE A 148 -35.12 14.32 -11.35
N ILE A 149 -35.11 15.11 -12.43
CA ILE A 149 -36.23 15.18 -13.38
C ILE A 149 -35.95 14.39 -14.66
N ASN A 150 -34.67 14.21 -15.03
CA ASN A 150 -34.24 13.40 -16.16
C ASN A 150 -32.75 13.02 -16.00
N ASN A 151 -32.20 12.30 -16.97
CA ASN A 151 -30.81 11.84 -16.96
C ASN A 151 -29.74 12.95 -17.02
N ASN A 152 -30.11 14.24 -17.09
CA ASN A 152 -29.16 15.36 -17.14
C ASN A 152 -29.70 16.65 -16.50
N SER A 153 -30.66 16.57 -15.59
CA SER A 153 -31.27 17.76 -14.97
C SER A 153 -31.88 17.44 -13.62
N ILE A 154 -31.79 18.41 -12.72
CA ILE A 154 -32.35 18.41 -11.37
C ILE A 154 -33.29 19.57 -11.16
N VAL A 155 -34.19 19.44 -10.20
CA VAL A 155 -35.09 20.49 -9.73
C VAL A 155 -34.81 20.79 -8.25
N ALA A 156 -34.68 22.08 -7.91
CA ALA A 156 -34.62 22.55 -6.54
C ALA A 156 -36.02 22.55 -5.92
N GLU A 157 -36.15 22.18 -4.64
CA GLU A 157 -37.44 22.14 -3.95
C GLU A 157 -38.06 23.53 -3.74
N ILE A 158 -37.22 24.58 -3.70
CA ILE A 158 -37.65 25.96 -3.47
C ILE A 158 -37.21 26.80 -4.67
N PRO A 159 -38.11 27.61 -5.27
CA PRO A 159 -37.75 28.55 -6.33
C PRO A 159 -36.61 29.48 -5.92
N CYS A 160 -35.69 29.69 -6.85
CA CYS A 160 -34.59 30.62 -6.68
C CYS A 160 -35.06 32.06 -6.94
N LYS A 161 -34.40 33.02 -6.33
CA LYS A 161 -34.59 34.44 -6.56
C LYS A 161 -33.57 34.92 -7.58
N GLN A 162 -33.86 36.03 -8.25
CA GLN A 162 -32.91 36.67 -9.15
C GLN A 162 -31.58 36.96 -8.44
N GLY A 163 -30.48 36.50 -9.02
CA GLY A 163 -29.12 36.74 -8.51
C GLY A 163 -28.60 35.68 -7.55
N ASP A 164 -29.36 34.63 -7.24
CA ASP A 164 -28.84 33.51 -6.45
C ASP A 164 -27.72 32.78 -7.19
N GLN A 165 -26.64 32.47 -6.48
CA GLN A 165 -25.54 31.67 -6.99
C GLN A 165 -25.84 30.19 -6.78
N ILE A 166 -25.94 29.45 -7.86
CA ILE A 166 -26.18 28.02 -7.87
C ILE A 166 -24.90 27.30 -8.24
N ARG A 167 -24.45 26.38 -7.39
CA ARG A 167 -23.32 25.49 -7.68
C ARG A 167 -23.81 24.05 -7.65
N ILE A 168 -23.59 23.33 -8.75
CA ILE A 168 -23.90 21.90 -8.84
C ILE A 168 -22.59 21.14 -8.86
N ILE A 169 -22.47 20.18 -7.95
CA ILE A 169 -21.32 19.29 -7.84
C ILE A 169 -21.78 17.88 -8.20
N GLN A 170 -21.10 17.26 -9.16
CA GLN A 170 -21.33 15.88 -9.55
C GLN A 170 -20.03 15.08 -9.37
N LEU A 171 -20.09 14.10 -8.48
CA LEU A 171 -19.03 13.09 -8.34
C LEU A 171 -19.16 12.05 -9.45
N LEU A 172 -18.04 11.66 -10.07
CA LEU A 172 -17.96 10.60 -11.09
C LEU A 172 -17.70 9.25 -10.43
#